data_AF-A0A8T3XW95-F1
#
_entry.id   AF-A0A8T3XW95-F1
#
_cell.length_a   1.000
_cell.length_b   1.000
_cell.length_c   1.000
_cell.angle_alpha   90.00
_cell.angle_beta   90.00
_cell.angle_gamma   90.00
#
_symmetry.space_group_name_H-M   'P 1'
#
loop_
_entity.id
_entity.type
_entity.pdbx_description
1 polymer ?
#
loop_
_entity_poly.entity_id
_entity_poly.type
_entity_poly.pdbx_seq_one_letter_code
_entity_poly.pdbx_strand_id
1 'polypeptide(L)'
;MKEEFLLGKITLSAFIAMILSLQVAFAHGAEEETSEIFQLSKMQIVIYAFLTVAVLSIAAILLKSKMNDISKKIIFVLIAIVVIAVTVYLVGSTIYTNLKSVTHGPVHWHAEIEFRICNVEYGLPHEEIAADEPLHTHGDGLIHIETTPLSLEDVNLHRFFETIGGEFTKTSISFPSNKGMISAKTGELCNNKIGALKMFVNGKLEPKMDEYVIAPVEAGEKMDKILIVLD
;
A
#
# COMPACT_ATOMS: atom_id res chain seq x y z
N MET A 1 32.15 3.07 42.83
CA MET A 1 31.29 1.85 42.81
C MET A 1 29.79 2.15 42.96
N LYS A 2 29.34 2.91 43.96
CA LYS A 2 27.90 3.22 44.13
C LYS A 2 27.30 4.08 43.01
N GLU A 3 28.04 5.05 42.46
CA GLU A 3 27.53 5.94 41.39
C GLU A 3 27.39 5.24 40.03
N GLU A 4 28.32 4.36 39.66
CA GLU A 4 28.22 3.60 38.39
C GLU A 4 27.04 2.63 38.40
N PHE A 5 26.74 2.04 39.56
CA PHE A 5 25.59 1.17 39.74
C PHE A 5 24.26 1.94 39.62
N LEU A 6 24.25 3.21 40.07
CA LEU A 6 23.08 4.07 39.98
C LEU A 6 22.80 4.47 38.52
N LEU A 7 23.84 4.81 37.76
CA LEU A 7 23.71 5.21 36.37
C LEU A 7 23.17 4.07 35.48
N GLY A 8 23.67 2.84 35.67
CA GLY A 8 23.17 1.66 34.95
C GLY A 8 21.69 1.35 35.24
N LYS A 9 21.25 1.56 36.49
CA LYS A 9 19.85 1.41 36.87
C LYS A 9 18.95 2.48 36.24
N ILE A 10 19.43 3.73 36.17
CA ILE A 10 18.68 4.83 35.55
C ILE A 10 18.53 4.59 34.05
N THR A 11 19.58 4.17 33.35
CA THR A 11 19.49 3.87 31.91
C THR A 11 18.59 2.68 31.61
N LEU A 12 18.64 1.62 32.42
CA LEU A 12 17.76 0.47 32.27
C LEU A 12 16.31 0.82 32.60
N SER A 13 16.08 1.61 33.65
CA SER A 13 14.74 2.08 34.03
C SER A 13 14.16 3.03 32.99
N ALA A 14 14.97 3.89 32.36
CA ALA A 14 14.54 4.78 31.29
C ALA A 14 14.21 4.00 30.01
N PHE A 15 15.00 2.97 29.68
CA PHE A 15 14.72 2.08 28.56
C PHE A 15 13.44 1.26 28.77
N ILE A 16 13.25 0.70 29.96
CA ILE A 16 12.02 0.00 30.35
C ILE A 16 10.84 0.97 30.36
N ALA A 17 10.99 2.17 30.91
CA ALA A 17 9.94 3.20 30.91
C ALA A 17 9.59 3.65 29.49
N MET A 18 10.56 3.75 28.59
CA MET A 18 10.33 4.03 27.17
C MET A 18 9.52 2.90 26.52
N ILE A 19 9.92 1.63 26.71
CA ILE A 19 9.17 0.46 26.21
C ILE A 19 7.75 0.41 26.79
N LEU A 20 7.58 0.72 28.08
CA LEU A 20 6.26 0.75 28.73
C LEU A 20 5.42 1.94 28.30
N SER A 21 6.03 3.11 28.05
CA SER A 21 5.33 4.30 27.55
C SER A 21 4.78 4.11 26.14
N LEU A 22 5.44 3.26 25.34
CA LEU A 22 4.91 2.82 24.04
C LEU A 22 3.61 2.03 24.19
N GLN A 23 3.26 1.51 25.38
CA GLN A 23 1.98 0.82 25.61
C GLN A 23 0.88 1.76 26.13
N VAL A 24 1.24 2.87 26.79
CA VAL A 24 0.25 3.78 27.41
C VAL A 24 -0.37 4.74 26.40
N ALA A 25 0.33 5.09 25.31
CA ALA A 25 -0.20 5.93 24.24
C ALA A 25 -1.38 5.30 23.45
N PHE A 26 -1.66 4.01 23.67
CA PHE A 26 -2.66 3.24 22.93
C PHE A 26 -3.90 2.87 23.76
N ALA A 27 -4.01 3.35 25.01
CA ALA A 27 -5.04 2.90 25.94
C ALA A 27 -6.38 3.68 25.91
N HIS A 28 -6.61 4.58 24.94
CA HIS A 28 -7.87 5.34 24.82
C HIS A 28 -8.50 5.21 23.45
N GLY A 29 -9.30 4.14 23.29
CA GLY A 29 -10.22 3.93 22.16
C GLY A 29 -11.02 2.66 22.44
N ALA A 30 -12.27 2.82 22.84
CA ALA A 30 -13.17 1.74 23.24
C ALA A 30 -13.94 1.17 22.04
N GLU A 31 -14.15 -0.16 22.09
CA GLU A 31 -15.20 -0.94 21.42
C GLU A 31 -15.18 -1.04 19.87
N GLU A 32 -14.57 -2.09 19.32
CA GLU A 32 -15.26 -3.27 18.76
C GLU A 32 -14.24 -4.35 18.33
N GLU A 33 -14.74 -5.56 18.08
CA GLU A 33 -14.08 -6.85 18.23
C GLU A 33 -12.92 -7.19 17.25
N THR A 34 -11.90 -7.85 17.83
CA THR A 34 -10.84 -8.70 17.23
C THR A 34 -9.59 -8.05 16.61
N SER A 35 -8.50 -8.10 17.38
CA SER A 35 -7.08 -8.13 16.95
C SER A 35 -6.40 -6.84 16.47
N GLU A 36 -6.94 -5.66 16.74
CA GLU A 36 -6.27 -4.37 16.45
C GLU A 36 -5.12 -3.98 17.40
N ILE A 37 -4.60 -4.92 18.19
CA ILE A 37 -3.63 -4.57 19.25
C ILE A 37 -2.27 -4.11 18.68
N PHE A 38 -1.96 -4.33 17.38
CA PHE A 38 -0.74 -3.81 16.76
C PHE A 38 -0.89 -3.55 15.25
N GLN A 39 -1.69 -2.57 14.82
CA GLN A 39 -1.65 -2.08 13.43
C GLN A 39 -0.53 -1.04 13.21
N LEU A 40 0.69 -1.30 13.71
CA LEU A 40 1.82 -0.46 13.33
C LEU A 40 2.20 -0.75 11.89
N SER A 41 2.29 0.29 11.06
CA SER A 41 2.81 0.15 9.71
C SER A 41 4.27 -0.33 9.77
N LYS A 42 4.72 -1.06 8.75
CA LYS A 42 6.12 -1.51 8.63
C LYS A 42 7.09 -0.32 8.79
N MET A 43 6.72 0.84 8.26
CA MET A 43 7.48 2.09 8.39
C MET A 43 7.55 2.60 9.83
N GLN A 44 6.46 2.57 10.59
CA GLN A 44 6.46 2.97 12.01
C GLN A 44 7.41 2.08 12.83
N ILE A 45 7.42 0.77 12.59
CA ILE A 45 8.32 -0.17 13.28
C ILE A 45 9.79 0.16 12.99
N VAL A 46 10.11 0.46 11.72
CA VAL A 46 11.47 0.87 11.32
C VAL A 46 11.86 2.19 11.99
N ILE A 47 10.95 3.17 12.04
CA ILE A 47 11.20 4.46 12.70
C ILE A 47 11.49 4.28 14.19
N TYR A 48 10.68 3.49 14.91
CA TYR A 48 10.91 3.24 16.33
C TYR A 48 12.21 2.49 16.60
N ALA A 49 12.55 1.51 15.76
CA ALA A 49 13.83 0.81 15.83
C ALA A 49 15.01 1.77 15.64
N PHE A 50 14.93 2.63 14.61
CA PHE A 50 15.95 3.63 14.32
C PHE A 50 16.13 4.59 15.50
N LEU A 51 15.05 5.15 16.05
CA LEU A 51 15.10 6.04 17.21
C LEU A 51 15.72 5.35 18.43
N THR A 52 15.36 4.09 18.67
CA THR A 52 15.90 3.30 19.78
C THR A 52 17.40 3.09 19.63
N VAL A 53 17.86 2.69 18.43
CA VAL A 53 19.29 2.51 18.13
C VAL A 53 20.05 3.84 18.25
N ALA A 54 19.47 4.94 17.75
CA ALA A 54 20.07 6.26 17.84
C ALA A 54 20.26 6.70 19.30
N VAL A 55 19.23 6.56 20.15
CA VAL A 55 19.30 6.89 21.58
C VAL A 55 20.36 6.05 22.29
N LEU A 56 20.39 4.73 22.06
CA LEU A 56 21.40 3.84 22.65
C LEU A 56 22.81 4.18 22.19
N SER A 57 22.98 4.55 20.92
CA SER A 57 24.27 4.95 20.34
C SER A 57 24.76 6.28 20.91
N ILE A 58 23.89 7.28 21.01
CA ILE A 58 24.20 8.58 21.63
C ILE A 58 24.57 8.38 23.11
N ALA A 59 23.80 7.57 23.84
CA ALA A 59 24.11 7.25 25.24
C ALA A 59 25.49 6.56 25.38
N ALA A 60 25.81 5.61 24.49
CA ALA A 60 27.11 4.95 24.47
C ALA A 60 28.26 5.93 24.23
N ILE A 61 28.07 6.93 23.36
CA ILE A 61 29.07 7.96 23.06
C ILE A 61 29.24 8.91 24.26
N LEU A 62 28.14 9.45 24.79
CA LEU A 62 28.17 10.43 25.88
C LEU A 62 28.69 9.83 27.20
N LEU A 63 28.41 8.55 27.45
CA LEU A 63 28.79 7.86 28.68
C LEU A 63 30.08 7.03 28.54
N LYS A 64 30.76 7.06 27.38
CA LYS A 64 31.92 6.21 27.07
C LYS A 64 33.00 6.19 28.16
N SER A 65 33.31 7.35 28.74
CA SER A 65 34.35 7.49 29.78
C SER A 65 33.90 7.01 31.16
N LYS A 66 32.59 6.90 31.40
CA LYS A 66 31.97 6.49 32.67
C LYS A 66 31.50 5.03 32.65
N MET A 67 31.54 4.36 31.50
CA MET A 67 31.07 3.00 31.35
C MET A 67 32.19 1.99 31.53
N ASN A 68 31.97 1.01 32.42
CA ASN A 68 32.79 -0.19 32.46
C ASN A 68 32.54 -1.08 31.21
N ASP A 69 33.38 -2.09 31.02
CA ASP A 69 33.32 -2.93 29.83
C ASP A 69 32.06 -3.81 29.76
N ILE A 70 31.46 -4.12 30.91
CA ILE A 70 30.20 -4.87 30.97
C ILE A 70 29.05 -4.02 30.41
N SER A 71 28.93 -2.76 30.83
CA SER A 71 27.91 -1.83 30.33
C SER A 71 28.03 -1.60 28.82
N LYS A 72 29.26 -1.48 28.30
CA LYS A 72 29.49 -1.36 26.84
C LYS A 72 28.96 -2.57 26.08
N LYS A 73 29.25 -3.77 26.58
CA LYS A 73 28.74 -5.02 26.01
C LYS A 73 27.21 -5.09 26.07
N ILE A 74 26.60 -4.68 27.19
CA ILE A 74 25.13 -4.66 27.33
C ILE A 74 24.50 -3.73 26.30
N ILE A 75 24.97 -2.48 26.18
CA ILE A 75 24.40 -1.54 25.17
C ILE A 75 24.58 -2.10 23.76
N PHE A 76 25.75 -2.65 23.45
CA PHE A 76 25.99 -3.29 22.15
C PHE A 76 25.01 -4.44 21.88
N VAL A 77 24.80 -5.33 22.86
CA VAL A 77 23.84 -6.44 22.75
C VAL A 77 22.41 -5.93 22.57
N LEU A 78 22.00 -4.87 23.28
CA LEU A 78 20.67 -4.28 23.11
C LEU A 78 20.46 -3.71 21.71
N ILE A 79 21.45 -2.98 21.17
CA ILE A 79 21.41 -2.49 19.79
C ILE A 79 21.29 -3.67 18.82
N ALA A 80 22.12 -4.71 18.99
CA ALA A 80 22.08 -5.90 18.14
C ALA A 80 20.71 -6.60 18.19
N ILE A 81 20.11 -6.74 19.38
CA ILE A 81 18.78 -7.34 19.55
C ILE A 81 17.72 -6.52 18.80
N VAL A 82 17.71 -5.19 18.91
CA VAL A 82 16.73 -4.35 18.21
C VAL A 82 16.86 -4.49 16.69
N VAL A 83 18.09 -4.45 16.16
CA VAL A 83 18.35 -4.60 14.72
C VAL A 83 17.92 -5.99 14.23
N ILE A 84 18.29 -7.05 14.95
CA ILE A 84 17.92 -8.43 14.59
C ILE A 84 16.41 -8.61 14.64
N ALA A 85 15.74 -8.13 15.69
CA ALA A 85 14.30 -8.28 15.85
C ALA A 85 13.53 -7.61 14.71
N VAL A 86 13.91 -6.38 14.33
CA VAL A 86 13.28 -5.65 13.22
C VAL A 86 13.58 -6.31 11.88
N THR A 87 14.81 -6.81 11.69
CA THR A 87 15.16 -7.56 10.46
C THR A 87 14.32 -8.82 10.32
N VAL A 88 14.21 -9.63 11.38
CA VAL A 88 13.39 -10.85 11.40
C VAL A 88 11.93 -10.51 11.16
N TYR A 89 11.40 -9.45 11.78
CA TYR A 89 10.04 -9.00 11.55
C TYR A 89 9.80 -8.61 10.09
N LEU A 90 10.66 -7.79 9.49
CA LEU A 90 10.50 -7.34 8.10
C LEU A 90 10.59 -8.51 7.12
N VAL A 91 11.59 -9.39 7.29
CA VAL A 91 11.75 -10.59 6.47
C VAL A 91 10.53 -11.52 6.62
N GLY A 92 10.13 -11.81 7.86
CA GLY A 92 8.99 -12.66 8.16
C GLY A 92 7.68 -12.09 7.60
N SER A 93 7.47 -10.78 7.73
CA SER A 93 6.30 -10.09 7.20
C SER A 93 6.26 -10.12 5.67
N THR A 94 7.39 -9.88 5.00
CA THR A 94 7.47 -9.96 3.53
C THR A 94 7.21 -11.39 3.03
N ILE A 95 7.82 -12.40 3.66
CA ILE A 95 7.55 -13.81 3.32
C ILE A 95 6.08 -14.13 3.55
N TYR A 96 5.51 -13.72 4.68
CA TYR A 96 4.10 -13.95 4.99
C TYR A 96 3.16 -13.29 3.97
N THR A 97 3.41 -12.02 3.63
CA THR A 97 2.61 -11.29 2.63
C THR A 97 2.71 -11.97 1.26
N ASN A 98 3.90 -12.38 0.82
CA ASN A 98 4.07 -13.07 -0.46
C ASN A 98 3.37 -14.43 -0.47
N LEU A 99 3.45 -15.22 0.61
CA LEU A 99 2.78 -16.52 0.70
C LEU A 99 1.25 -16.41 0.75
N LYS A 100 0.73 -15.34 1.37
CA LYS A 100 -0.72 -15.10 1.47
C LYS A 100 -1.30 -14.46 0.21
N SER A 101 -0.46 -13.76 -0.56
CA SER A 101 -0.85 -13.08 -1.77
C SER A 101 -1.42 -14.06 -2.80
N VAL A 102 -2.50 -13.66 -3.48
CA VAL A 102 -3.11 -14.46 -4.57
C VAL A 102 -2.16 -14.67 -5.74
N THR A 103 -1.17 -13.78 -5.90
CA THR A 103 -0.13 -13.82 -6.94
C THR A 103 1.19 -14.41 -6.46
N HIS A 104 1.26 -14.85 -5.20
CA HIS A 104 2.47 -15.40 -4.58
C HIS A 104 3.69 -14.44 -4.54
N GLY A 105 3.45 -13.13 -4.61
CA GLY A 105 4.51 -12.13 -4.69
C GLY A 105 4.03 -10.79 -5.25
N PRO A 106 4.92 -9.78 -5.27
CA PRO A 106 4.62 -8.49 -5.88
C PRO A 106 4.42 -8.63 -7.39
N VAL A 107 3.57 -7.78 -7.92
CA VAL A 107 3.24 -7.70 -9.33
C VAL A 107 3.56 -6.33 -9.87
N HIS A 108 3.89 -6.29 -11.15
CA HIS A 108 4.04 -5.08 -11.95
C HIS A 108 3.31 -5.36 -13.25
N TRP A 109 2.02 -5.04 -13.29
CA TRP A 109 1.17 -5.31 -14.44
C TRP A 109 0.73 -4.03 -15.12
N HIS A 110 0.49 -4.13 -16.42
CA HIS A 110 -0.04 -3.05 -17.23
C HIS A 110 -1.30 -3.51 -17.97
N ALA A 111 -2.22 -2.59 -18.20
CA ALA A 111 -3.33 -2.78 -19.14
C ALA A 111 -3.61 -1.49 -19.91
N GLU A 112 -3.86 -1.60 -21.22
CA GLU A 112 -4.28 -0.47 -22.05
C GLU A 112 -5.77 -0.24 -21.86
N ILE A 113 -6.18 1.01 -21.67
CA ILE A 113 -7.59 1.36 -21.51
C ILE A 113 -8.02 2.47 -22.47
N GLU A 114 -9.13 2.23 -23.17
CA GLU A 114 -9.79 3.18 -24.05
C GLU A 114 -11.26 3.36 -23.64
N PHE A 115 -11.75 4.59 -23.73
CA PHE A 115 -13.14 4.94 -23.47
C PHE A 115 -13.81 5.48 -24.73
N ARG A 116 -14.99 4.96 -25.07
CA ARG A 116 -15.82 5.47 -26.17
C ARG A 116 -17.25 5.71 -25.71
N ILE A 117 -17.57 6.95 -25.39
CA ILE A 117 -18.91 7.34 -24.92
C ILE A 117 -19.65 8.02 -26.08
N CYS A 118 -20.76 7.42 -26.54
CA CYS A 118 -21.57 7.91 -27.65
C CYS A 118 -20.79 8.21 -28.95
N ASN A 119 -19.84 7.32 -29.31
CA ASN A 119 -18.90 7.47 -30.44
C ASN A 119 -17.84 8.58 -30.29
N VAL A 120 -17.65 9.12 -29.09
CA VAL A 120 -16.56 10.05 -28.78
C VAL A 120 -15.52 9.32 -27.94
N GLU A 121 -14.27 9.38 -28.39
CA GLU A 121 -13.13 8.82 -27.65
C GLU A 121 -12.70 9.77 -26.53
N TYR A 122 -12.43 9.16 -25.37
CA TYR A 122 -11.86 9.81 -24.19
C TYR A 122 -10.64 9.01 -23.75
N GLY A 123 -9.64 9.72 -23.27
CA GLY A 123 -8.46 9.12 -22.63
C GLY A 123 -8.40 9.49 -21.17
N LEU A 124 -7.56 8.78 -20.42
CA LEU A 124 -7.15 9.21 -19.10
C LEU A 124 -6.47 10.60 -19.15
N PRO A 125 -6.38 11.31 -18.02
CA PRO A 125 -5.66 12.57 -17.93
C PRO A 125 -4.19 12.37 -18.34
N HIS A 126 -3.55 13.40 -18.90
CA HIS A 126 -2.14 13.32 -19.32
C HIS A 126 -1.17 13.52 -18.14
N GLU A 127 -1.71 13.81 -16.96
CA GLU A 127 -0.96 13.93 -15.72
C GLU A 127 -1.07 12.63 -14.92
N GLU A 128 -0.06 12.41 -14.09
CA GLU A 128 -0.01 11.28 -13.19
C GLU A 128 -1.10 11.41 -12.11
N ILE A 129 -1.86 10.34 -11.92
CA ILE A 129 -2.89 10.26 -10.88
C ILE A 129 -2.59 9.07 -10.00
N ALA A 130 -2.62 9.32 -8.69
CA ALA A 130 -2.40 8.33 -7.65
C ALA A 130 -1.00 7.66 -7.70
N ALA A 131 0.04 8.44 -8.04
CA ALA A 131 1.44 7.98 -8.15
C ALA A 131 1.94 7.12 -6.97
N ASP A 132 1.53 7.46 -5.75
CA ASP A 132 1.94 6.76 -4.52
C ASP A 132 1.04 5.55 -4.19
N GLU A 133 0.02 5.28 -5.01
CA GLU A 133 -0.93 4.19 -4.80
C GLU A 133 -0.58 2.95 -5.65
N PRO A 134 -0.89 1.75 -5.14
CA PRO A 134 -0.78 0.48 -5.85
C PRO A 134 -1.35 0.44 -7.28
N LEU A 135 -2.42 1.19 -7.54
CA LEU A 135 -3.12 1.23 -8.82
C LEU A 135 -3.11 2.68 -9.31
N HIS A 136 -2.47 2.94 -10.43
CA HIS A 136 -2.24 4.31 -10.89
C HIS A 136 -2.14 4.42 -12.42
N THR A 137 -2.03 5.64 -12.91
CA THR A 137 -1.74 5.92 -14.33
C THR A 137 -0.74 7.06 -14.42
N HIS A 138 0.19 6.97 -15.38
CA HIS A 138 1.13 8.04 -15.71
C HIS A 138 0.65 8.92 -16.87
N GLY A 139 -0.61 8.77 -17.30
CA GLY A 139 -1.19 9.51 -18.43
C GLY A 139 -0.72 9.05 -19.81
N ASP A 140 -0.17 7.83 -19.88
CA ASP A 140 0.25 7.13 -21.10
C ASP A 140 -0.84 6.22 -21.69
N GLY A 141 -2.05 6.27 -21.13
CA GLY A 141 -3.18 5.42 -21.53
C GLY A 141 -3.13 4.02 -20.92
N LEU A 142 -2.24 3.79 -19.96
CA LEU A 142 -2.12 2.51 -19.25
C LEU A 142 -2.64 2.62 -17.82
N ILE A 143 -3.16 1.49 -17.34
CA ILE A 143 -3.36 1.19 -15.92
C ILE A 143 -2.11 0.47 -15.45
N HIS A 144 -1.50 0.95 -14.37
CA HIS A 144 -0.36 0.34 -13.71
C HIS A 144 -0.81 -0.30 -12.40
N ILE A 145 -0.27 -1.48 -12.11
CA ILE A 145 -0.52 -2.22 -10.88
C ILE A 145 0.81 -2.64 -10.27
N GLU A 146 1.16 -2.05 -9.14
CA GLU A 146 2.43 -2.23 -8.45
C GLU A 146 2.18 -2.59 -6.97
N THR A 147 1.83 -3.84 -6.71
CA THR A 147 1.45 -4.27 -5.35
C THR A 147 1.65 -5.75 -5.11
N THR A 148 1.36 -6.21 -3.89
CA THR A 148 1.31 -7.64 -3.54
C THR A 148 -0.13 -7.97 -3.11
N PRO A 149 -1.05 -8.22 -4.06
CA PRO A 149 -2.47 -8.32 -3.77
C PRO A 149 -2.75 -9.50 -2.83
N LEU A 150 -3.50 -9.25 -1.77
CA LEU A 150 -3.98 -10.29 -0.85
C LEU A 150 -5.29 -10.90 -1.32
N SER A 151 -6.03 -10.17 -2.15
CA SER A 151 -7.25 -10.60 -2.82
C SER A 151 -7.24 -10.13 -4.29
N LEU A 152 -8.08 -10.74 -5.12
CA LEU A 152 -8.27 -10.27 -6.50
C LEU A 152 -9.05 -8.95 -6.57
N GLU A 153 -9.79 -8.61 -5.51
CA GLU A 153 -10.53 -7.34 -5.40
C GLU A 153 -9.56 -6.16 -5.25
N ASP A 154 -8.36 -6.39 -4.68
CA ASP A 154 -7.32 -5.37 -4.52
C ASP A 154 -6.81 -4.83 -5.87
N VAL A 155 -7.02 -5.58 -6.96
CA VAL A 155 -6.47 -5.33 -8.31
C VAL A 155 -7.52 -5.41 -9.41
N ASN A 156 -8.80 -5.26 -9.06
CA ASN A 156 -9.87 -5.23 -10.05
C ASN A 156 -10.05 -3.81 -10.63
N LEU A 157 -10.75 -3.76 -11.76
CA LEU A 157 -10.97 -2.51 -12.49
C LEU A 157 -11.82 -1.51 -11.69
N HIS A 158 -12.78 -1.99 -10.89
CA HIS A 158 -13.53 -1.15 -9.97
C HIS A 158 -12.61 -0.38 -9.03
N ARG A 159 -11.65 -1.08 -8.40
CA ARG A 159 -10.69 -0.49 -7.46
C ARG A 159 -9.79 0.54 -8.14
N PHE A 160 -9.37 0.30 -9.38
CA PHE A 160 -8.64 1.30 -10.15
C PHE A 160 -9.44 2.61 -10.27
N PHE A 161 -10.72 2.54 -10.66
CA PHE A 161 -11.56 3.73 -10.80
C PHE A 161 -11.77 4.45 -9.47
N GLU A 162 -11.97 3.73 -8.36
CA GLU A 162 -12.02 4.35 -7.04
C GLU A 162 -10.72 5.11 -6.72
N THR A 163 -9.56 4.52 -6.98
CA THR A 163 -8.25 5.11 -6.69
C THR A 163 -8.02 6.41 -7.47
N ILE A 164 -8.44 6.49 -8.74
CA ILE A 164 -8.32 7.72 -9.53
C ILE A 164 -9.47 8.72 -9.29
N GLY A 165 -10.33 8.51 -8.29
CA GLY A 165 -11.41 9.42 -7.93
C GLY A 165 -12.66 9.30 -8.82
N GLY A 166 -12.84 8.17 -9.48
CA GLY A 166 -13.98 7.80 -10.29
C GLY A 166 -14.89 6.74 -9.65
N GLU A 167 -15.74 6.14 -10.46
CA GLU A 167 -16.66 5.06 -10.09
C GLU A 167 -16.81 4.13 -11.30
N PHE A 168 -16.85 2.82 -11.07
CA PHE A 168 -17.15 1.86 -12.14
C PHE A 168 -18.04 0.74 -11.64
N THR A 169 -19.23 0.61 -12.23
CA THR A 169 -20.19 -0.44 -11.90
C THR A 169 -20.70 -1.08 -13.19
N LYS A 170 -21.50 -2.15 -13.09
CA LYS A 170 -22.17 -2.77 -14.25
C LYS A 170 -22.99 -1.80 -15.11
N THR A 171 -23.36 -0.63 -14.59
CA THR A 171 -24.28 0.30 -15.29
C THR A 171 -23.82 1.74 -15.34
N SER A 172 -22.78 2.11 -14.59
CA SER A 172 -22.24 3.48 -14.52
C SER A 172 -20.73 3.46 -14.63
N ILE A 173 -20.21 4.53 -15.22
CA ILE A 173 -18.81 4.87 -15.14
C ILE A 173 -18.65 6.37 -14.86
N SER A 174 -17.69 6.72 -14.03
CA SER A 174 -17.15 8.07 -13.93
C SER A 174 -15.63 8.02 -13.75
N PHE A 175 -14.91 8.96 -14.38
CA PHE A 175 -13.46 9.03 -14.29
C PHE A 175 -12.95 10.43 -14.65
N PRO A 176 -11.81 10.87 -14.10
CA PRO A 176 -11.13 12.06 -14.59
C PRO A 176 -10.60 11.79 -16.00
N SER A 177 -10.75 12.75 -16.91
CA SER A 177 -10.19 12.70 -18.26
C SER A 177 -9.44 14.00 -18.58
N ASN A 178 -8.76 14.02 -19.73
CA ASN A 178 -8.18 15.25 -20.29
C ASN A 178 -9.20 16.36 -20.61
N LYS A 179 -10.50 16.08 -20.55
CA LYS A 179 -11.62 17.03 -20.74
C LYS A 179 -12.41 17.29 -19.45
N GLY A 180 -11.87 16.92 -18.30
CA GLY A 180 -12.55 16.97 -17.00
C GLY A 180 -13.21 15.65 -16.63
N MET A 181 -14.06 15.65 -15.61
CA MET A 181 -14.80 14.46 -15.19
C MET A 181 -15.79 14.01 -16.28
N ILE A 182 -15.65 12.77 -16.73
CA ILE A 182 -16.59 12.13 -17.64
C ILE A 182 -17.42 11.17 -16.82
N SER A 183 -18.74 11.19 -17.04
CA SER A 183 -19.67 10.22 -16.46
C SER A 183 -20.61 9.72 -17.54
N ALA A 184 -20.95 8.44 -17.48
CA ALA A 184 -21.87 7.81 -18.41
C ALA A 184 -22.64 6.68 -17.72
N LYS A 185 -23.91 6.49 -18.09
CA LYS A 185 -24.76 5.46 -17.49
C LYS A 185 -25.61 4.74 -18.54
N THR A 186 -25.76 3.43 -18.39
CA THR A 186 -26.76 2.65 -19.13
C THR A 186 -28.15 3.28 -18.96
N GLY A 187 -28.83 3.52 -20.08
CA GLY A 187 -30.13 4.21 -20.10
C GLY A 187 -30.06 5.65 -20.63
N GLU A 188 -28.87 6.27 -20.65
CA GLU A 188 -28.68 7.60 -21.24
C GLU A 188 -28.79 7.56 -22.77
N LEU A 189 -29.14 8.69 -23.38
CA LEU A 189 -29.27 8.76 -24.84
C LEU A 189 -27.90 8.99 -25.50
N CYS A 190 -27.48 8.05 -26.33
CA CYS A 190 -26.41 8.22 -27.31
C CYS A 190 -27.01 8.32 -28.71
N ASN A 191 -26.83 9.47 -29.38
CA ASN A 191 -27.31 9.68 -30.75
C ASN A 191 -28.81 9.32 -30.95
N ASN A 192 -29.66 9.74 -30.00
CA ASN A 192 -31.10 9.45 -29.94
C ASN A 192 -31.47 7.96 -29.74
N LYS A 193 -30.54 7.13 -29.28
CA LYS A 193 -30.78 5.74 -28.88
C LYS A 193 -30.43 5.54 -27.41
N ILE A 194 -31.13 4.63 -26.74
CA ILE A 194 -30.80 4.26 -25.35
C ILE A 194 -29.47 3.50 -25.38
N GLY A 195 -28.46 4.09 -24.75
CA GLY A 195 -27.11 3.54 -24.67
C GLY A 195 -27.00 2.43 -23.63
N ALA A 196 -26.16 1.45 -23.92
CA ALA A 196 -25.81 0.38 -22.99
C ALA A 196 -24.30 0.38 -22.72
N LEU A 197 -23.91 0.47 -21.44
CA LEU A 197 -22.52 0.39 -21.05
C LEU A 197 -22.02 -1.04 -21.23
N LYS A 198 -20.91 -1.21 -21.95
CA LYS A 198 -20.27 -2.48 -22.26
C LYS A 198 -18.76 -2.36 -22.06
N MET A 199 -18.13 -3.47 -21.70
CA MET A 199 -16.68 -3.57 -21.68
C MET A 199 -16.22 -4.70 -22.59
N PHE A 200 -15.14 -4.45 -23.31
CA PHE A 200 -14.46 -5.45 -24.13
C PHE A 200 -13.04 -5.61 -23.64
N VAL A 201 -12.59 -6.85 -23.55
CA VAL A 201 -11.21 -7.21 -23.22
C VAL A 201 -10.65 -7.97 -24.40
N ASN A 202 -9.58 -7.47 -25.00
CA ASN A 202 -8.93 -8.08 -26.17
C ASN A 202 -9.95 -8.34 -27.31
N GLY A 203 -10.91 -7.44 -27.47
CA GLY A 203 -11.98 -7.50 -28.49
C GLY A 203 -13.16 -8.43 -28.16
N LYS A 204 -13.20 -9.04 -26.97
CA LYS A 204 -14.30 -9.90 -26.52
C LYS A 204 -15.13 -9.21 -25.46
N LEU A 205 -16.46 -9.31 -25.54
CA LEU A 205 -17.37 -8.76 -24.53
C LEU A 205 -17.11 -9.40 -23.17
N GLU A 206 -16.94 -8.58 -22.13
CA GLU A 206 -16.77 -9.02 -20.74
C GLU A 206 -18.04 -8.72 -19.94
N PRO A 207 -18.87 -9.74 -19.62
CA PRO A 207 -20.13 -9.53 -18.90
C PRO A 207 -19.95 -9.19 -17.41
N LYS A 208 -18.77 -9.46 -16.82
CA LYS A 208 -18.45 -9.19 -15.41
C LYS A 208 -17.47 -8.03 -15.26
N MET A 209 -17.79 -6.91 -15.90
CA MET A 209 -16.84 -5.81 -16.04
C MET A 209 -16.37 -5.18 -14.72
N ASP A 210 -17.25 -5.01 -13.74
CA ASP A 210 -16.94 -4.46 -12.41
C ASP A 210 -16.11 -5.41 -11.53
N GLU A 211 -16.21 -6.71 -11.78
CA GLU A 211 -15.43 -7.75 -11.10
C GLU A 211 -14.14 -8.10 -11.89
N TYR A 212 -13.86 -7.40 -12.99
CA TYR A 212 -12.75 -7.73 -13.86
C TYR A 212 -11.41 -7.48 -13.17
N VAL A 213 -10.66 -8.56 -12.99
CA VAL A 213 -9.28 -8.51 -12.51
C VAL A 213 -8.41 -8.11 -13.68
N ILE A 214 -7.70 -7.00 -13.53
CA ILE A 214 -6.75 -6.55 -14.54
C ILE A 214 -5.64 -7.60 -14.60
N ALA A 215 -5.52 -8.27 -15.75
CA ALA A 215 -4.81 -9.53 -15.82
C ALA A 215 -3.28 -9.36 -15.73
N PRO A 216 -2.57 -10.40 -15.24
CA PRO A 216 -1.12 -10.44 -15.22
C PRO A 216 -0.52 -10.39 -16.62
N VAL A 217 0.42 -9.47 -16.84
CA VAL A 217 1.28 -9.50 -18.01
C VAL A 217 2.71 -9.32 -17.53
N GLU A 218 3.49 -10.40 -17.48
CA GLU A 218 4.94 -10.30 -17.40
C GLU A 218 5.51 -9.83 -18.74
N ALA A 219 6.66 -9.17 -18.71
CA ALA A 219 7.32 -8.61 -19.89
C ALA A 219 7.51 -9.68 -21.00
N GLY A 220 6.64 -9.67 -22.02
CA GLY A 220 6.73 -10.56 -23.19
C GLY A 220 5.41 -11.08 -23.76
N GLU A 221 4.31 -11.05 -23.01
CA GLU A 221 2.98 -11.43 -23.49
C GLU A 221 2.13 -10.22 -23.92
N LYS A 222 1.01 -10.47 -24.62
CA LYS A 222 0.11 -9.40 -25.07
C LYS A 222 -0.65 -8.84 -23.86
N MET A 223 -0.39 -7.57 -23.59
CA MET A 223 -1.13 -6.78 -22.61
C MET A 223 -2.64 -6.77 -22.87
N ASP A 224 -3.43 -6.76 -21.79
CA ASP A 224 -4.87 -6.56 -21.90
C ASP A 224 -5.21 -5.22 -22.55
N LYS A 225 -6.09 -5.29 -23.54
CA LYS A 225 -6.70 -4.12 -24.18
C LYS A 225 -8.15 -4.01 -23.72
N ILE A 226 -8.40 -3.09 -22.80
CA ILE A 226 -9.70 -2.80 -22.23
C ILE A 226 -10.34 -1.66 -23.01
N LEU A 227 -11.54 -1.90 -23.54
CA LEU A 227 -12.35 -0.90 -24.22
C LEU A 227 -13.70 -0.79 -23.51
N ILE A 228 -14.01 0.37 -22.95
CA ILE A 228 -15.30 0.65 -22.31
C ILE A 228 -16.12 1.53 -23.25
N VAL A 229 -17.33 1.09 -23.58
CA VAL A 229 -18.20 1.72 -24.58
C VAL A 229 -19.59 2.00 -24.01
N LEU A 230 -20.14 3.18 -24.30
CA LEU A 230 -21.58 3.45 -24.21
C LEU A 230 -22.11 3.70 -25.63
N ASP A 231 -22.91 2.77 -26.16
CA ASP A 231 -23.47 2.80 -27.53
C ASP A 231 -24.94 2.38 -27.63
#